data_AF-A0A7J5HQ14-F1
#
_entry.id   AF-A0A7J5HQ14-F1
#
_cell.length_a   1.000
_cell.length_b   1.000
_cell.length_c   1.000
_cell.angle_alpha   90.00
_cell.angle_beta   90.00
_cell.angle_gamma   90.00
#
_symmetry.space_group_name_H-M   'P 1'
#
loop_
_entity.id
_entity.type
_entity.pdbx_description
1 polymer ?
#
loop_
_entity_poly.entity_id
_entity_poly.type
_entity_poly.pdbx_seq_one_letter_code
_entity_poly.pdbx_strand_id
1 'polypeptide(L)'
;MEIVNIEARTFEAMLSAFRTFADRLDTLCRLYGDMEEKKWLDNQEVCLLLKVSPRTLQTLRDNGTLAYTQICHKTYYKPEDVESIIRIVEERRKRAESMGKSI
;
A
#
# COMPACT_ATOMS: atom_id res chain seq x y z
N MET A 1 -11.55 -24.08 46.78
CA MET A 1 -12.05 -22.99 45.93
C MET A 1 -11.49 -21.71 46.50
N GLU A 2 -10.62 -21.05 45.76
CA GLU A 2 -10.03 -19.78 46.19
C GLU A 2 -10.98 -18.66 45.79
N ILE A 3 -11.37 -17.83 46.76
CA ILE A 3 -12.26 -16.69 46.52
C ILE A 3 -11.45 -15.43 46.77
N VAL A 4 -11.25 -14.64 45.72
CA VAL A 4 -10.64 -13.32 45.79
C VAL A 4 -11.77 -12.30 45.80
N ASN A 5 -11.79 -11.46 46.84
CA ASN A 5 -12.78 -10.39 46.98
C ASN A 5 -12.14 -9.05 46.59
N ILE A 6 -12.83 -8.27 45.77
CA ILE A 6 -12.38 -6.97 45.27
C ILE A 6 -13.43 -5.94 45.65
N GLU A 7 -12.99 -4.83 46.23
CA GLU A 7 -13.89 -3.72 46.53
C GLU A 7 -14.52 -3.19 45.24
N ALA A 8 -15.83 -2.93 45.27
CA ALA A 8 -16.58 -2.47 44.10
C ALA A 8 -15.93 -1.24 43.43
N ARG A 9 -15.46 -0.26 44.23
CA ARG A 9 -14.76 0.93 43.71
C ARG A 9 -13.52 0.60 42.90
N THR A 10 -12.79 -0.44 43.29
CA THR A 10 -11.55 -0.88 42.63
C THR A 10 -11.89 -1.56 41.31
N PHE A 11 -12.94 -2.39 41.30
CA PHE A 11 -13.45 -3.00 40.08
C PHE A 11 -13.95 -1.95 39.08
N GLU A 12 -14.69 -0.94 39.55
CA GLU A 12 -15.17 0.16 38.71
C GLU A 12 -14.03 1.01 38.14
N ALA A 13 -12.99 1.29 38.94
CA ALA A 13 -11.80 1.99 38.46
C ALA A 13 -11.06 1.19 37.38
N MET A 14 -10.95 -0.13 37.54
CA MET A 14 -10.37 -1.02 36.52
C MET A 14 -11.22 -1.03 35.24
N LEU A 15 -12.55 -1.13 35.36
CA LEU A 15 -13.46 -1.06 34.21
C LEU A 15 -13.36 0.28 33.48
N SER A 16 -13.27 1.39 34.21
CA SER A 16 -13.10 2.72 33.64
C SER A 16 -11.78 2.82 32.86
N ALA A 17 -10.68 2.37 33.46
CA ALA A 17 -9.38 2.34 32.78
C ALA A 17 -9.41 1.46 31.51
N PHE A 18 -10.09 0.31 31.57
CA PHE A 18 -10.25 -0.58 30.42
C PHE A 18 -11.07 0.05 29.30
N ARG A 19 -12.17 0.75 29.63
CA ARG A 19 -12.97 1.50 28.65
C ARG A 19 -12.16 2.60 27.97
N THR A 20 -11.44 3.40 28.75
CA THR A 20 -10.54 4.42 28.19
C THR A 20 -9.45 3.81 27.30
N PHE A 21 -8.94 2.63 27.65
CA PHE A 21 -8.00 1.91 26.79
C PHE A 21 -8.64 1.47 25.47
N ALA A 22 -9.84 0.89 25.51
CA ALA A 22 -10.60 0.51 24.32
C ALA A 22 -10.88 1.72 23.41
N ASP A 23 -11.29 2.86 23.97
CA ASP A 23 -11.55 4.09 23.20
C ASP A 23 -10.29 4.62 22.50
N ARG A 24 -9.13 4.51 23.17
CA ARG A 24 -7.84 4.89 22.58
C ARG A 24 -7.42 3.94 21.47
N LEU A 25 -7.67 2.63 21.62
CA LEU A 25 -7.44 1.66 20.55
C LEU A 25 -8.33 1.92 19.35
N ASP A 26 -9.63 2.15 19.55
CA ASP A 26 -10.55 2.49 18.45
C ASP A 26 -10.10 3.75 17.72
N THR A 27 -9.61 4.76 18.44
CA THR A 27 -9.05 5.98 17.84
C THR A 27 -7.83 5.65 16.98
N LEU A 28 -6.90 4.83 17.46
CA LEU A 28 -5.74 4.40 16.69
C LEU A 28 -6.15 3.58 15.46
N CYS A 29 -7.07 2.63 15.62
CA CYS A 29 -7.61 1.83 14.52
C CYS A 29 -8.31 2.70 13.47
N ARG A 30 -8.95 3.81 13.83
CA ARG A 30 -9.52 4.74 12.83
C ARG A 30 -8.46 5.58 12.14
N LEU A 31 -7.44 6.04 12.87
CA LEU A 31 -6.35 6.84 12.30
C LEU A 31 -5.48 6.03 11.33
N TYR A 32 -5.31 4.73 11.59
CA TYR A 32 -4.43 3.85 10.84
C TYR A 32 -5.15 2.73 10.09
N GLY A 33 -6.47 2.58 10.23
CA GLY A 33 -7.28 1.55 9.57
C GLY A 33 -7.45 1.80 8.07
N ASP A 34 -7.42 3.07 7.66
CA ASP A 34 -7.36 3.49 6.26
C ASP A 34 -5.93 3.47 5.69
N MET A 35 -4.91 3.10 6.48
CA MET A 35 -3.71 2.47 5.91
C MET A 35 -4.01 1.02 5.52
N GLU A 36 -5.22 0.83 4.99
CA GLU A 36 -5.68 -0.33 4.29
C GLU A 36 -4.58 -0.75 3.35
N GLU A 37 -4.31 -2.05 3.36
CA GLU A 37 -3.35 -2.75 2.55
C GLU A 37 -3.43 -2.27 1.10
N LYS A 38 -2.75 -1.17 0.76
CA LYS A 38 -2.46 -0.84 -0.63
C LYS A 38 -1.48 -1.90 -1.07
N LYS A 39 -2.07 -3.02 -1.48
CA LYS A 39 -1.41 -4.24 -1.87
C LYS A 39 -0.35 -3.81 -2.86
N TRP A 40 0.90 -3.96 -2.43
CA TRP A 40 2.03 -3.64 -3.27
C TRP A 40 1.94 -4.48 -4.52
N LEU A 41 2.03 -3.82 -5.66
CA LEU A 41 1.90 -4.46 -6.96
C LEU A 41 3.21 -5.17 -7.28
N ASP A 42 3.14 -6.36 -7.85
CA ASP A 42 4.32 -7.01 -8.42
C ASP A 42 4.49 -6.69 -9.91
N ASN A 43 5.57 -7.19 -10.52
CA ASN A 43 5.87 -6.94 -11.93
C ASN A 43 4.73 -7.36 -12.86
N GLN A 44 4.01 -8.43 -12.55
CA GLN A 44 2.96 -8.96 -13.41
C GLN A 44 1.74 -8.03 -13.37
N GLU A 45 1.32 -7.63 -12.18
CA GLU A 45 0.22 -6.68 -11.98
C GLU A 45 0.52 -5.34 -12.68
N VAL A 46 1.74 -4.82 -12.54
CA VAL A 46 2.12 -3.56 -13.19
C VAL A 46 2.19 -3.67 -14.72
N CYS A 47 2.71 -4.78 -15.27
CA CYS A 47 2.71 -4.98 -16.71
C CYS A 47 1.29 -5.00 -17.29
N LEU A 48 0.34 -5.63 -16.58
CA LEU A 48 -1.07 -5.67 -16.98
C LEU A 48 -1.72 -4.28 -16.90
N LEU A 49 -1.49 -3.54 -15.81
CA LEU A 49 -2.05 -2.21 -15.61
C LEU A 49 -1.55 -1.20 -16.65
N LEU A 50 -0.24 -1.17 -16.88
CA LEU A 50 0.37 -0.25 -17.83
C LEU A 50 0.28 -0.73 -19.30
N LYS A 51 -0.14 -1.98 -19.51
CA LYS A 51 -0.15 -2.66 -20.83
C LYS A 51 1.23 -2.60 -21.51
N VAL A 52 2.28 -2.92 -20.76
CA VAL A 52 3.67 -2.89 -21.22
C VAL A 52 4.32 -4.26 -21.10
N SER A 53 5.36 -4.49 -21.91
CA SER A 53 6.19 -5.68 -21.76
C SER A 53 7.10 -5.58 -20.52
N PRO A 54 7.59 -6.71 -19.97
CA PRO A 54 8.56 -6.71 -18.88
C PRO A 54 9.84 -5.92 -19.21
N ARG A 55 10.24 -5.89 -20.48
CA ARG A 55 11.42 -5.12 -20.95
C ARG A 55 11.17 -3.61 -20.92
N THR A 56 9.95 -3.18 -21.22
CA THR A 56 9.54 -1.78 -21.08
C THR A 56 9.43 -1.41 -19.59
N LEU A 57 8.87 -2.28 -18.75
CA LEU A 57 8.84 -2.06 -17.29
C LEU A 57 10.25 -1.94 -16.70
N GLN A 58 11.19 -2.77 -17.17
CA GLN A 58 12.60 -2.64 -16.81
C GLN A 58 13.16 -1.27 -17.21
N THR A 59 12.95 -0.84 -18.45
CA THR A 59 13.36 0.49 -18.92
C THR A 59 12.78 1.62 -18.06
N LEU A 60 11.51 1.53 -17.66
CA LEU A 60 10.85 2.53 -16.81
C LEU A 60 11.45 2.63 -15.41
N ARG A 61 11.96 1.52 -14.86
CA ARG A 61 12.72 1.53 -13.60
C ARG A 61 14.12 2.10 -13.80
N ASP A 62 14.82 1.61 -14.81
CA ASP A 62 16.23 1.94 -15.06
C ASP A 62 16.41 3.44 -15.39
N ASN A 63 15.43 4.04 -16.07
CA ASN A 63 15.45 5.47 -16.37
C ASN A 63 14.80 6.36 -15.28
N GLY A 64 14.37 5.77 -14.17
CA GLY A 64 13.74 6.49 -13.06
C GLY A 64 12.33 7.04 -13.33
N THR A 65 11.66 6.63 -14.41
CA THR A 65 10.26 7.04 -14.66
C THR A 65 9.30 6.40 -13.66
N LEU A 66 9.57 5.18 -13.20
CA LEU A 66 8.75 4.45 -12.24
C LEU A 66 9.54 4.16 -10.96
N ALA A 67 9.03 4.65 -9.83
CA ALA A 67 9.55 4.31 -8.51
C ALA A 67 9.28 2.84 -8.17
N TYR A 68 10.23 2.19 -7.50
CA TYR A 68 10.10 0.80 -7.08
C TYR A 68 10.80 0.57 -5.73
N THR A 69 10.42 -0.51 -5.05
CA THR A 69 11.07 -0.99 -3.84
C THR A 69 11.43 -2.45 -4.02
N GLN A 70 12.61 -2.86 -3.55
CA GLN A 70 13.06 -4.25 -3.60
C GLN A 70 13.10 -4.84 -2.20
N ILE A 71 12.39 -5.95 -1.99
CA ILE A 71 12.35 -6.69 -0.73
C ILE A 71 12.66 -8.14 -1.06
N CYS A 72 13.69 -8.71 -0.43
CA CYS A 72 14.12 -10.11 -0.67
C CYS A 72 14.25 -10.47 -2.16
N HIS A 73 14.90 -9.59 -2.94
CA HIS A 73 15.07 -9.74 -4.40
C HIS A 73 13.79 -9.68 -5.25
N LYS A 74 12.61 -9.51 -4.65
CA LYS A 74 11.37 -9.24 -5.39
C LYS A 74 11.12 -7.73 -5.46
N THR A 75 10.80 -7.24 -6.66
CA THR A 75 10.44 -5.85 -6.90
C THR A 75 8.95 -5.64 -6.67
N TYR A 76 8.64 -4.55 -5.98
CA TYR A 76 7.30 -4.12 -5.64
C TYR A 76 7.10 -2.65 -6.00
N TYR A 77 5.85 -2.29 -6.30
CA TYR A 77 5.46 -0.94 -6.67
C TYR A 77 4.28 -0.49 -5.81
N LYS A 78 4.28 0.78 -5.45
CA LYS A 78 3.12 1.39 -4.81
C LYS A 78 2.04 1.67 -5.87
N PRO A 79 0.76 1.36 -5.60
CA PRO A 79 -0.32 1.65 -6.53
C PRO A 79 -0.35 3.11 -7.00
N GLU A 80 -0.08 4.06 -6.10
CA GLU A 80 -0.10 5.50 -6.41
C GLU A 80 1.00 5.90 -7.39
N ASP A 81 2.20 5.33 -7.23
CA ASP A 81 3.33 5.58 -8.13
C ASP A 81 3.00 5.03 -9.53
N VAL A 82 2.39 3.85 -9.61
CA VAL A 82 1.98 3.24 -10.88
C VAL A 82 0.88 4.05 -11.56
N GLU A 83 -0.14 4.49 -10.82
CA GLU A 83 -1.21 5.34 -11.33
C GLU A 83 -0.69 6.67 -11.88
N SER A 84 0.28 7.29 -11.19
CA SER A 84 0.84 8.58 -11.59
C SER A 84 1.51 8.56 -12.97
N ILE A 85 2.05 7.40 -13.38
CA ILE A 85 2.79 7.26 -14.63
C ILE A 85 1.94 6.76 -15.80
N ILE A 86 0.70 6.31 -15.58
CA ILE A 86 -0.19 5.79 -16.63
C ILE A 86 -0.25 6.79 -17.80
N ARG A 87 -0.50 8.07 -17.49
CA ARG A 87 -0.59 9.14 -18.49
C ARG A 87 0.70 9.30 -19.30
N ILE A 88 1.86 9.24 -18.63
CA ILE A 88 3.18 9.38 -19.27
C ILE A 88 3.42 8.22 -20.23
N VAL A 89 3.06 6.99 -19.82
CA VAL A 89 3.19 5.79 -20.65
C VAL A 89 2.29 5.87 -21.88
N GLU A 90 1.04 6.31 -21.71
CA GLU A 90 0.11 6.49 -22.82
C GLU A 90 0.59 7.53 -23.83
N GLU A 91 1.14 8.66 -23.38
CA GLU A 91 1.72 9.68 -24.27
C GLU A 91 2.93 9.17 -25.04
N ARG A 92 3.82 8.41 -24.38
CA ARG A 92 4.98 7.80 -25.04
C ARG A 92 4.54 6.78 -26.10
N ARG A 93 3.47 6.02 -25.84
CA ARG A 93 2.89 5.08 -26.81
C ARG A 93 2.35 5.81 -28.04
N LYS A 94 1.53 6.85 -27.86
CA LYS A 94 1.00 7.68 -28.96
C LYS A 94 2.12 8.29 -29.82
N ARG A 95 3.20 8.74 -29.17
CA ARG A 95 4.39 9.25 -29.88
C ARG A 95 5.09 8.16 -30.70
N ALA A 96 5.25 6.97 -30.16
CA ALA A 96 5.86 5.85 -30.88
C ALA A 96 5.01 5.39 -32.09
N GLU A 97 3.68 5.34 -31.91
CA GLU A 97 2.72 5.07 -32.99
C GLU A 97 2.82 6.11 -34.11
N SER A 98 2.92 7.40 -33.78
CA SER A 98 3.11 8.48 -34.77
C SER A 98 4.44 8.41 -35.53
N MET A 99 5.44 7.74 -34.96
CA MET A 99 6.79 7.59 -35.53
C MET A 99 6.99 6.22 -36.22
N GLY A 100 5.93 5.43 -36.37
CA GLY A 100 5.99 4.12 -37.05
C GLY A 100 6.80 3.04 -36.31
N LYS A 101 7.05 3.19 -35.00
CA LYS A 101 7.74 2.19 -34.17
C LYS A 101 6.77 1.63 -33.13
N SER A 102 6.49 0.34 -33.19
CA SER A 102 5.82 -0.37 -32.08
C SER A 102 6.77 -0.50 -30.88
N ILE A 103 6.26 -0.22 -29.68
CA ILE A 103 6.87 -0.55 -28.39
C ILE A 103 6.42 -1.95 -27.97
#